data_AF-A0AAE1YST8-F1
#
_entry.id   AF-A0AAE1YST8-F1
#
_cell.length_a   1.000
_cell.length_b   1.000
_cell.length_c   1.000
_cell.angle_alpha   90.00
_cell.angle_beta   90.00
_cell.angle_gamma   90.00
#
_symmetry.space_group_name_H-M   'P 1'
#
loop_
_entity.id
_entity.type
_entity.pdbx_description
1 polymer ?
#
loop_
_entity_poly.entity_id
_entity_poly.type
_entity_poly.pdbx_seq_one_letter_code
_entity_poly.pdbx_strand_id
1 'polypeptide(L)'
;MSTTTATATATAGGNPPPLLNPTELVSTITTVLKSSNTTTSALHAALSPYLPHLTPPVIHSILSSPALHHQPSAVLVFLNWAHSQSTVKSFTPLPLPPLISLLSTLISHHKFDDAKSILQSQISAEHPHHQLHRHLLHPAPPLPPPSKALLNTCIFAYCRSGWPHLAAQIFQENEAP
;
A
#
# COMPACT_ATOMS: atom_id res chain seq x y z
N MET A 1 -0.59 11.30 65.86
CA MET A 1 -0.48 9.84 65.69
C MET A 1 -1.71 9.42 64.88
N SER A 2 -1.68 8.98 63.63
CA SER A 2 -0.59 8.43 62.82
C SER A 2 -0.88 8.71 61.34
N THR A 3 0.20 8.90 60.60
CA THR A 3 0.31 9.01 59.14
C THR A 3 0.11 7.65 58.47
N THR A 4 -0.58 7.60 57.32
CA THR A 4 -0.31 6.61 56.27
C THR A 4 -0.44 7.26 54.90
N THR A 5 0.72 7.51 54.30
CA THR A 5 0.95 7.84 52.90
C THR A 5 0.85 6.55 52.08
N ALA A 6 0.08 6.56 51.00
CA ALA A 6 0.13 5.51 49.98
C ALA A 6 0.45 6.15 48.62
N THR A 7 1.72 6.07 48.26
CA THR A 7 2.28 6.42 46.96
C THR A 7 1.85 5.38 45.94
N ALA A 8 0.99 5.78 44.99
CA ALA A 8 0.65 4.94 43.84
C ALA A 8 1.65 5.21 42.70
N THR A 9 2.65 4.34 42.58
CA THR A 9 3.44 4.16 41.35
C THR A 9 2.53 3.59 40.27
N ALA A 10 2.11 4.42 39.33
CA ALA A 10 1.45 3.99 38.10
C ALA A 10 2.50 3.41 37.14
N THR A 11 2.58 2.09 37.14
CA THR A 11 3.23 1.27 36.11
C THR A 11 2.64 1.60 34.75
N ALA A 12 3.53 1.91 33.80
CA ALA A 12 3.26 2.01 32.37
C ALA A 12 2.77 0.65 31.83
N GLY A 13 1.45 0.46 31.87
CA GLY A 13 0.73 -0.64 31.21
C GLY A 13 0.00 -0.08 29.99
N GLY A 14 0.15 -0.78 28.87
CA GLY A 14 -0.32 -0.38 27.54
C GLY A 14 -1.73 0.20 27.54
N ASN A 15 -1.84 1.46 27.17
CA ASN A 15 -3.10 2.07 26.82
C ASN A 15 -3.59 1.41 25.53
N PRO A 16 -4.79 0.82 25.46
CA PRO A 16 -5.38 0.48 24.17
C PRO A 16 -5.45 1.78 23.36
N PRO A 17 -5.16 1.77 22.03
CA PRO A 17 -5.33 2.96 21.25
C PRO A 17 -6.77 3.47 21.44
N PRO A 18 -6.97 4.80 21.58
CA PRO A 18 -8.31 5.36 21.63
C PRO A 18 -9.11 4.88 20.40
N LEU A 19 -10.43 4.81 20.52
CA LEU A 19 -11.34 4.57 19.39
C LEU A 19 -11.12 5.68 18.34
N LEU A 20 -10.12 5.51 17.48
CA LEU A 20 -9.75 6.47 16.47
C LEU A 20 -10.76 6.37 15.34
N ASN A 21 -11.30 7.51 14.93
CA ASN A 21 -12.07 7.57 13.70
C ASN A 21 -11.18 7.13 12.52
N PRO A 22 -11.72 6.54 11.44
CA PRO A 22 -10.92 6.04 10.32
C PRO A 22 -9.94 7.08 9.76
N THR A 23 -10.34 8.36 9.70
CA THR A 23 -9.49 9.46 9.24
C THR A 23 -8.30 9.74 10.18
N GLU A 24 -8.53 9.70 11.49
CA GLU A 24 -7.49 9.91 12.50
C GLU A 24 -6.52 8.73 12.51
N LEU A 25 -7.04 7.52 12.32
CA LEU A 25 -6.24 6.31 12.17
C LEU A 25 -5.31 6.39 10.94
N VAL A 26 -5.86 6.76 9.78
CA VAL A 26 -5.06 6.95 8.54
C VAL A 26 -3.99 8.02 8.76
N SER A 27 -4.33 9.15 9.37
CA SER A 27 -3.37 10.24 9.65
C SER A 27 -2.26 9.79 10.60
N THR A 28 -2.61 9.07 11.66
CA THR A 28 -1.66 8.56 12.65
C THR A 28 -0.69 7.57 12.01
N ILE A 29 -1.22 6.56 11.30
CA ILE A 29 -0.39 5.56 10.63
C ILE A 29 0.48 6.21 9.55
N THR A 30 -0.07 7.13 8.76
CA THR A 30 0.70 7.89 7.77
C THR A 30 1.85 8.66 8.42
N THR A 31 1.63 9.27 9.59
CA THR A 31 2.67 10.01 10.32
C THR A 31 3.76 9.07 10.84
N VAL A 32 3.38 7.91 11.38
CA VAL A 32 4.33 6.86 11.78
C VAL A 32 5.18 6.42 10.59
N LEU A 33 4.56 6.16 9.43
CA LEU A 33 5.27 5.75 8.21
C LEU A 33 6.20 6.84 7.68
N LYS A 34 5.82 8.12 7.76
CA LYS A 34 6.66 9.25 7.34
C LYS A 34 7.88 9.46 8.23
N SER A 35 7.77 9.20 9.53
CA SER A 35 8.86 9.39 10.48
C SER A 35 9.94 8.30 10.40
N SER A 36 9.79 7.33 9.49
CA SER A 36 10.58 6.11 9.45
C SER A 36 12.01 6.36 8.93
N ASN A 37 12.90 6.81 9.82
CA ASN A 37 14.33 6.47 9.76
C ASN A 37 14.61 5.14 10.51
N THR A 38 13.55 4.45 10.91
CA THR A 38 13.56 3.35 11.88
C THR A 38 13.63 1.99 11.19
N THR A 39 14.20 1.00 11.88
CA THR A 39 14.31 -0.38 11.39
C THR A 39 12.92 -1.02 11.22
N THR A 40 12.81 -2.02 10.33
CA THR A 40 11.55 -2.75 10.06
C THR A 40 10.87 -3.27 11.33
N SER A 41 11.65 -3.76 12.29
CA SER A 41 11.14 -4.26 13.57
C SER A 41 10.48 -3.16 14.42
N ALA A 42 11.10 -1.98 14.51
CA ALA A 42 10.53 -0.85 15.26
C ALA A 42 9.24 -0.34 14.62
N LEU A 43 9.19 -0.33 13.29
CA LEU A 43 7.99 0.05 12.54
C LEU A 43 6.84 -0.94 12.81
N HIS A 44 7.10 -2.25 12.78
CA HIS A 44 6.08 -3.26 13.10
C HIS A 44 5.57 -3.13 14.54
N ALA A 45 6.46 -2.88 15.51
CA ALA A 45 6.06 -2.67 16.90
C ALA A 45 5.16 -1.45 17.07
N ALA A 46 5.44 -0.35 16.34
CA ALA A 46 4.61 0.85 16.34
C ALA A 46 3.24 0.63 15.67
N LEU A 47 3.16 -0.27 14.66
CA LEU A 47 1.91 -0.56 13.96
C LEU A 47 1.04 -1.62 14.64
N SER A 48 1.63 -2.51 15.44
CA SER A 48 0.94 -3.62 16.10
C SER A 48 -0.32 -3.22 16.89
N PRO A 49 -0.35 -2.08 17.63
CA PRO A 49 -1.55 -1.66 18.35
C PRO A 49 -2.74 -1.35 17.45
N TYR A 50 -2.50 -0.95 16.19
CA TYR A 50 -3.54 -0.57 15.24
C TYR A 50 -4.09 -1.75 14.43
N LEU A 51 -3.50 -2.94 14.59
CA LEU A 51 -3.87 -4.15 13.86
C LEU A 51 -5.38 -4.47 13.87
N PRO A 52 -6.10 -4.44 15.01
CA PRO A 52 -7.54 -4.75 15.02
C PRO A 52 -8.39 -3.75 14.23
N HIS A 53 -7.86 -2.57 13.92
CA HIS A 53 -8.58 -1.50 13.20
C HIS A 53 -8.15 -1.39 11.72
N LEU A 54 -7.19 -2.20 11.27
CA LEU A 54 -6.72 -2.23 9.89
C LEU A 54 -7.68 -3.00 8.98
N THR A 55 -8.73 -2.31 8.59
CA THR A 55 -9.68 -2.81 7.58
C THR A 55 -9.18 -2.50 6.16
N PRO A 56 -9.63 -3.24 5.12
CA PRO A 56 -9.27 -2.95 3.73
C PRO A 56 -9.41 -1.47 3.32
N PRO A 57 -10.53 -0.75 3.59
CA PRO A 57 -10.65 0.65 3.18
C PRO A 57 -9.65 1.57 3.88
N VAL A 58 -9.26 1.27 5.12
CA VAL A 58 -8.23 2.04 5.85
C VAL A 58 -6.86 1.84 5.18
N ILE A 59 -6.51 0.60 4.85
CA ILE A 59 -5.26 0.28 4.14
C ILE A 59 -5.23 0.98 2.78
N HIS A 60 -6.32 0.92 2.00
CA HIS A 60 -6.41 1.59 0.70
C HIS A 60 -6.23 3.12 0.83
N SER A 61 -6.78 3.70 1.89
CA SER A 61 -6.65 5.15 2.18
C SER A 61 -5.22 5.52 2.55
N ILE A 62 -4.53 4.68 3.34
CA ILE A 62 -3.10 4.88 3.67
C ILE A 62 -2.24 4.80 2.42
N LEU A 63 -2.41 3.77 1.58
CA LEU A 63 -1.63 3.57 0.35
C LEU A 63 -1.89 4.66 -0.72
N SER A 64 -3.08 5.25 -0.73
CA SER A 64 -3.43 6.37 -1.62
C SER A 64 -2.97 7.73 -1.07
N SER A 65 -2.41 7.78 0.14
CA SER A 65 -2.02 9.03 0.78
C SER A 65 -0.82 9.66 0.05
N PRO A 66 -0.95 10.90 -0.47
CA PRO A 66 0.15 11.58 -1.15
C PRO A 66 1.32 11.87 -0.20
N ALA A 67 1.07 11.88 1.12
CA ALA A 67 2.09 12.12 2.12
C ALA A 67 3.14 11.00 2.19
N LEU A 68 2.87 9.83 1.58
CA LEU A 68 3.77 8.68 1.54
C LEU A 68 4.54 8.55 0.20
N HIS A 69 4.30 9.43 -0.78
CA HIS A 69 4.97 9.38 -2.08
C HIS A 69 6.50 9.46 -2.00
N HIS A 70 7.05 10.10 -0.96
CA HIS A 70 8.50 10.21 -0.76
C HIS A 70 9.10 9.08 0.08
N GLN A 71 8.28 8.12 0.54
CA GLN A 71 8.69 7.06 1.46
C GLN A 71 8.37 5.66 0.91
N PRO A 72 8.87 5.31 -0.29
CA PRO A 72 8.48 4.07 -0.98
C PRO A 72 8.82 2.81 -0.17
N SER A 73 9.97 2.80 0.53
CA SER A 73 10.38 1.66 1.35
C SER A 73 9.48 1.46 2.57
N ALA A 74 9.07 2.54 3.24
CA ALA A 74 8.15 2.44 4.39
C ALA A 74 6.77 1.92 3.96
N VAL A 75 6.28 2.37 2.79
CA VAL A 75 5.04 1.88 2.20
C VAL A 75 5.12 0.38 1.87
N LEU A 76 6.23 -0.08 1.30
CA LEU A 76 6.43 -1.51 1.02
C LEU A 76 6.49 -2.36 2.30
N VAL A 77 7.21 -1.89 3.32
CA VAL A 77 7.27 -2.57 4.62
C VAL A 77 5.88 -2.67 5.23
N PHE A 78 5.12 -1.57 5.22
CA PHE A 78 3.73 -1.55 5.66
C PHE A 78 2.85 -2.55 4.90
N LEU A 79 2.93 -2.56 3.56
CA LEU A 79 2.12 -3.44 2.72
C LEU A 79 2.46 -4.92 3.00
N ASN A 80 3.75 -5.26 3.05
CA ASN A 80 4.19 -6.63 3.34
C ASN A 80 3.81 -7.08 4.74
N TRP A 81 3.92 -6.18 5.72
CA TRP A 81 3.47 -6.43 7.08
C TRP A 81 1.96 -6.66 7.12
N ALA A 82 1.16 -5.77 6.52
CA ALA A 82 -0.30 -5.91 6.46
C ALA A 82 -0.74 -7.21 5.78
N HIS A 83 -0.04 -7.62 4.71
CA HIS A 83 -0.25 -8.93 4.08
C HIS A 83 0.09 -10.09 5.03
N SER A 84 1.21 -10.02 5.74
CA SER A 84 1.65 -11.07 6.67
C SER A 84 0.72 -11.26 7.86
N GLN A 85 0.03 -10.18 8.29
CA GLN A 85 -0.93 -10.24 9.39
C GLN A 85 -2.33 -10.70 8.95
N SER A 86 -2.63 -10.71 7.65
CA SER A 86 -3.94 -11.10 7.17
C SER A 86 -4.10 -12.62 7.14
N THR A 87 -4.66 -13.16 8.21
CA THR A 87 -4.91 -14.61 8.34
C THR A 87 -6.19 -15.09 7.63
N VAL A 88 -7.06 -14.17 7.18
CA VAL A 88 -8.42 -14.52 6.71
C VAL A 88 -8.82 -13.85 5.38
N LYS A 89 -8.25 -12.71 4.99
CA LYS A 89 -8.70 -11.98 3.78
C LYS A 89 -7.57 -11.22 3.11
N SER A 90 -7.07 -11.74 1.98
CA SER A 90 -6.09 -11.00 1.19
C SER A 90 -6.67 -9.65 0.79
N PHE A 91 -5.88 -8.58 0.92
CA PHE A 91 -6.26 -7.25 0.47
C PHE A 91 -5.99 -7.06 -1.04
N THR A 92 -5.47 -8.09 -1.71
CA THR A 92 -5.35 -8.16 -3.17
C THR A 92 -6.60 -8.79 -3.78
N PRO A 93 -7.10 -8.29 -4.92
CA PRO A 93 -6.58 -7.17 -5.69
C PRO A 93 -6.83 -5.80 -5.03
N LEU A 94 -5.82 -4.93 -5.07
CA LEU A 94 -5.98 -3.53 -4.65
C LEU A 94 -6.90 -2.82 -5.66
N PRO A 95 -7.74 -1.88 -5.21
CA PRO A 95 -8.43 -0.96 -6.10
C PRO A 95 -7.45 -0.15 -6.95
N LEU A 96 -7.90 0.31 -8.12
CA LEU A 96 -7.09 1.10 -9.06
C LEU A 96 -6.39 2.32 -8.43
N PRO A 97 -7.07 3.20 -7.67
CA PRO A 97 -6.42 4.38 -7.07
C PRO A 97 -5.21 4.10 -6.17
N PRO A 98 -5.30 3.25 -5.12
CA PRO A 98 -4.14 2.90 -4.29
C PRO A 98 -3.07 2.16 -5.09
N LEU A 99 -3.46 1.31 -6.04
CA LEU A 99 -2.50 0.60 -6.89
C LEU A 99 -1.68 1.56 -7.76
N ILE A 100 -2.33 2.48 -8.48
CA ILE A 100 -1.65 3.44 -9.35
C ILE A 100 -0.78 4.41 -8.54
N SER A 101 -1.25 4.87 -7.36
CA SER A 101 -0.46 5.70 -6.45
C SER A 101 0.81 4.97 -5.97
N LEU A 102 0.66 3.71 -5.56
CA LEU A 102 1.77 2.87 -5.12
C LEU A 102 2.78 2.63 -6.25
N LEU A 103 2.31 2.22 -7.43
CA LEU A 103 3.19 1.96 -8.57
C LEU A 103 3.91 3.21 -9.05
N SER A 104 3.22 4.36 -9.07
CA SER A 104 3.83 5.64 -9.43
C SER A 104 4.95 6.00 -8.45
N THR A 105 4.72 5.79 -7.15
CA THR A 105 5.72 6.00 -6.09
C THR A 105 6.93 5.07 -6.23
N LEU A 106 6.71 3.79 -6.53
CA LEU A 106 7.81 2.84 -6.70
C LEU A 106 8.63 3.13 -7.95
N ILE A 107 7.97 3.44 -9.05
CA ILE A 107 8.61 3.72 -10.34
C ILE A 107 9.40 5.03 -10.28
N SER A 108 8.85 6.08 -9.66
CA SER A 108 9.56 7.36 -9.50
C SER A 108 10.83 7.23 -8.65
N HIS A 109 10.85 6.26 -7.73
CA HIS A 109 12.01 5.92 -6.90
C HIS A 109 12.85 4.75 -7.45
N HIS A 110 12.69 4.39 -8.73
CA HIS A 110 13.45 3.33 -9.41
C HIS A 110 13.33 1.92 -8.78
N LYS A 111 12.28 1.68 -7.98
CA LYS A 111 11.98 0.38 -7.37
C LYS A 111 11.18 -0.52 -8.31
N PHE A 112 11.73 -0.77 -9.50
CA PHE A 112 11.05 -1.51 -10.55
C PHE A 112 10.78 -2.96 -10.19
N ASP A 113 11.69 -3.64 -9.48
CA ASP A 113 11.51 -5.04 -9.14
C ASP A 113 10.39 -5.25 -8.12
N ASP A 114 10.31 -4.36 -7.11
CA ASP A 114 9.18 -4.30 -6.18
C ASP A 114 7.86 -4.06 -6.94
N ALA A 115 7.84 -3.08 -7.86
CA ALA A 115 6.67 -2.76 -8.67
C ALA A 115 6.23 -3.94 -9.56
N LYS A 116 7.17 -4.62 -10.23
CA LYS A 116 6.89 -5.81 -11.04
C LYS A 116 6.32 -6.95 -10.21
N SER A 117 6.82 -7.16 -8.99
CA SER A 117 6.33 -8.20 -8.08
C SER A 117 4.89 -7.92 -7.65
N ILE A 118 4.60 -6.67 -7.27
CA ILE A 118 3.24 -6.24 -6.91
C ILE A 118 2.29 -6.38 -8.10
N LEU A 119 2.71 -5.95 -9.29
CA LEU A 119 1.92 -6.07 -10.51
C LEU A 119 1.59 -7.53 -10.85
N GLN A 120 2.56 -8.43 -10.75
CA GLN A 120 2.30 -9.86 -11.01
C GLN A 120 1.26 -10.41 -10.04
N SER A 121 1.40 -10.13 -8.74
CA SER A 121 0.42 -10.54 -7.73
C SER A 121 -0.96 -9.95 -8.01
N GLN A 122 -1.03 -8.67 -8.41
CA GLN A 122 -2.28 -7.99 -8.73
C GLN A 122 -2.95 -8.60 -9.97
N ILE A 123 -2.22 -8.78 -11.07
CA ILE A 123 -2.75 -9.32 -12.32
C ILE A 123 -3.32 -10.73 -12.09
N SER A 124 -2.63 -11.57 -11.33
CA SER A 124 -3.12 -12.90 -10.97
C SER A 124 -4.37 -12.85 -10.09
N ALA A 125 -4.43 -11.93 -9.12
CA ALA A 125 -5.57 -11.81 -8.21
C ALA A 125 -6.81 -11.17 -8.85
N GLU A 126 -6.62 -10.34 -9.88
CA GLU A 126 -7.69 -9.59 -10.55
C GLU A 126 -8.32 -10.36 -11.73
N HIS A 127 -7.68 -11.44 -12.18
CA HIS A 127 -8.21 -12.31 -13.22
C HIS A 127 -9.60 -12.86 -12.83
N PRO A 128 -10.61 -12.86 -13.73
CA PRO A 128 -10.53 -12.55 -15.17
C PRO A 128 -10.87 -11.10 -15.57
N HIS A 129 -11.04 -10.18 -14.62
CA HIS A 129 -11.61 -8.86 -14.91
C HIS A 129 -10.61 -7.88 -15.56
N HIS A 130 -9.31 -8.00 -15.24
CA HIS A 130 -8.24 -7.18 -15.80
C HIS A 130 -8.58 -5.66 -15.87
N GLN A 131 -9.13 -5.12 -14.78
CA GLN A 131 -9.36 -3.69 -14.54
C GLN A 131 -8.12 -2.82 -14.77
N LEU A 132 -6.93 -3.26 -14.34
CA LEU A 132 -5.69 -2.54 -14.61
C LEU A 132 -5.45 -2.41 -16.12
N HIS A 133 -5.57 -3.51 -16.87
CA HIS A 133 -5.40 -3.51 -18.32
C HIS A 133 -6.38 -2.53 -18.98
N ARG A 134 -7.66 -2.58 -18.58
CA ARG A 134 -8.68 -1.67 -19.10
C ARG A 134 -8.32 -0.21 -18.88
N HIS A 135 -7.80 0.13 -17.69
CA HIS A 135 -7.35 1.48 -17.36
C HIS A 135 -6.12 1.90 -18.18
N LEU A 136 -5.19 0.99 -18.47
CA LEU A 136 -4.00 1.28 -19.28
C LEU A 136 -4.35 1.60 -20.75
N LEU A 137 -5.40 0.98 -21.29
CA LEU A 137 -5.89 1.27 -22.64
C LEU A 137 -6.80 2.50 -22.67
N HIS A 138 -7.62 2.69 -21.63
CA HIS A 138 -8.60 3.75 -21.56
C HIS A 138 -8.54 4.45 -20.20
N PRO A 139 -7.60 5.40 -20.01
CA PRO A 139 -7.49 6.15 -18.77
C PRO A 139 -8.78 6.92 -18.50
N ALA A 140 -9.41 6.64 -17.37
CA ALA A 140 -10.65 7.30 -16.95
C ALA A 140 -10.38 8.25 -15.78
N PRO A 141 -10.90 9.49 -15.82
CA PRO A 141 -10.86 10.39 -14.67
C PRO A 141 -11.50 9.74 -13.43
N PRO A 142 -10.99 10.01 -12.21
CA PRO A 142 -10.02 11.04 -11.84
C PRO A 142 -8.54 10.59 -11.86
N LEU A 143 -8.24 9.38 -12.35
CA LEU A 143 -6.89 8.84 -12.34
C LEU A 143 -6.01 9.53 -13.41
N PRO A 144 -4.72 9.77 -13.12
CA PRO A 144 -3.80 10.31 -14.11
C PRO A 144 -3.57 9.30 -15.24
N PRO A 145 -3.25 9.76 -16.46
CA PRO A 145 -2.84 8.86 -17.53
C PRO A 145 -1.56 8.11 -17.15
N PRO A 146 -1.40 6.85 -17.59
CA PRO A 146 -0.24 6.04 -17.25
C PRO A 146 1.02 6.61 -17.89
N SER A 147 2.11 6.69 -17.12
CA SER A 147 3.41 7.11 -17.64
C SER A 147 4.05 6.03 -18.52
N LYS A 148 4.96 6.40 -19.42
CA LYS A 148 5.72 5.43 -20.23
C LYS A 148 6.44 4.37 -19.39
N ALA A 149 6.99 4.78 -18.24
CA ALA A 149 7.65 3.86 -17.32
C ALA A 149 6.65 2.88 -16.68
N LEU A 150 5.45 3.34 -16.32
CA LEU A 150 4.37 2.49 -15.84
C LEU A 150 3.91 1.50 -16.92
N LEU A 151 3.66 1.97 -18.14
CA LEU A 151 3.28 1.13 -19.28
C LEU A 151 4.30 0.01 -19.53
N ASN A 152 5.59 0.35 -19.62
CA ASN A 152 6.66 -0.64 -19.83
C ASN A 152 6.71 -1.67 -18.68
N THR A 153 6.52 -1.22 -17.44
CA THR A 153 6.51 -2.11 -16.27
C THR A 153 5.28 -3.04 -16.31
N CYS A 154 4.12 -2.54 -16.72
CA CYS A 154 2.91 -3.32 -16.90
C CYS A 154 3.05 -4.34 -18.04
N ILE A 155 3.57 -3.95 -19.22
CA ILE A 155 3.84 -4.85 -20.35
C ILE A 155 4.71 -6.03 -19.89
N PHE A 156 5.80 -5.74 -19.18
CA PHE A 156 6.65 -6.78 -18.61
C PHE A 156 5.87 -7.71 -17.66
N ALA A 157 5.07 -7.15 -16.75
CA ALA A 157 4.30 -7.92 -15.79
C ALA A 157 3.26 -8.83 -16.47
N TYR A 158 2.53 -8.32 -17.47
CA TYR A 158 1.56 -9.12 -18.24
C TYR A 158 2.24 -10.27 -19.00
N CYS A 159 3.39 -10.03 -19.63
CA CYS A 159 4.16 -11.09 -20.28
C CYS A 159 4.58 -12.18 -19.27
N ARG A 160 5.10 -11.78 -18.11
CA ARG A 160 5.54 -12.74 -17.07
C ARG A 160 4.40 -13.49 -16.41
N SER A 161 3.23 -12.87 -16.29
CA SER A 161 2.03 -13.49 -15.74
C SER A 161 1.31 -14.42 -16.73
N GLY A 162 1.83 -14.61 -17.95
CA GLY A 162 1.25 -15.52 -18.95
C GLY A 162 0.18 -14.89 -19.84
N TRP A 163 0.09 -13.56 -19.88
CA TRP A 163 -0.89 -12.81 -20.66
C TRP A 163 -0.23 -11.92 -21.73
N PRO A 164 0.60 -12.47 -22.64
CA PRO A 164 1.34 -11.68 -23.62
C PRO A 164 0.44 -10.96 -24.62
N HIS A 165 -0.78 -11.46 -24.88
CA HIS A 165 -1.74 -10.78 -25.75
C HIS A 165 -2.23 -9.45 -25.17
N LEU A 166 -2.45 -9.39 -23.84
CA LEU A 166 -2.78 -8.13 -23.15
C LEU A 166 -1.59 -7.17 -23.17
N ALA A 167 -0.37 -7.69 -23.02
CA ALA A 167 0.84 -6.89 -23.14
C ALA A 167 0.98 -6.25 -24.54
N ALA A 168 0.71 -7.03 -25.60
CA ALA A 168 0.73 -6.55 -26.98
C ALA A 168 -0.33 -5.46 -27.23
N GLN A 169 -1.54 -5.59 -26.68
CA GLN A 169 -2.58 -4.57 -26.77
C GLN A 169 -2.14 -3.25 -26.13
N ILE A 170 -1.54 -3.30 -24.94
CA ILE A 170 -1.02 -2.09 -24.27
C ILE A 170 0.06 -1.43 -25.13
N PHE A 171 0.97 -2.21 -25.69
CA PHE A 171 2.05 -1.71 -26.54
C PHE A 171 1.50 -1.03 -27.80
N GLN A 172 0.57 -1.65 -28.50
CA GLN A 172 0.01 -1.12 -29.75
C GLN A 172 -0.76 0.19 -29.55
N GLU A 173 -1.60 0.27 -28.53
CA GLU A 173 -2.41 1.48 -28.28
C GLU A 173 -1.58 2.68 -27.80
N ASN A 174 -0.40 2.44 -27.21
CA ASN A 174 0.45 3.49 -26.64
C ASN A 174 1.70 3.79 -27.47
N GLU A 175 1.95 3.06 -28.56
CA GLU A 175 3.07 3.26 -29.49
C GLU A 175 2.60 3.76 -30.87
N ALA A 176 1.38 4.28 -30.98
CA ALA A 176 0.92 4.92 -32.21
C ALA A 176 1.74 6.21 -32.49
N PRO A 177 2.19 6.44 -33.74
CA PRO A 177 2.97 7.62 -34.16
C PRO A 177 2.17 8.93 -34.16
#